data_AF-A0A2V9J7R6-F1
#
_entry.id   AF-A0A2V9J7R6-F1
#
_cell.length_a   1.000
_cell.length_b   1.000
_cell.length_c   1.000
_cell.angle_alpha   90.00
_cell.angle_beta   90.00
_cell.angle_gamma   90.00
#
_symmetry.space_group_name_H-M   'P 1'
#
loop_
_entity.id
_entity.type
_entity.pdbx_description
1 polymer ?
#
loop_
_entity_poly.entity_id
_entity_poly.type
_entity_poly.pdbx_seq_one_letter_code
_entity_poly.pdbx_strand_id
1 'polypeptide(L)'
;MRPVHRFLALITLFLATRPVLMAQDESEPSPITLGGFQNQGAVTLGYRFADIKGYQPQFLQLFDLQKGFRLQDFNMFGESEPGVNPFADTYSLSASGLGGDPFPTAQLTVSKNKLYNFRVNWRQSYYYWNQNDRVVLPLGLAGLTSNHDWATVRKFGSADFTLHATNNLRFNFNYYRTTDSGTLFTTRAPDFFGSPG
;
A
#
# COMPACT_ATOMS: atom_id res chain seq x y z
N MET A 1 -41.59 -9.10 18.72
CA MET A 1 -41.27 -10.54 18.61
C MET A 1 -40.50 -10.75 17.30
N ARG A 2 -39.17 -10.65 17.37
CA ARG A 2 -38.16 -11.73 17.19
C ARG A 2 -37.79 -12.05 15.72
N PRO A 3 -36.73 -11.44 15.15
CA PRO A 3 -36.00 -11.97 14.01
C PRO A 3 -34.96 -12.99 14.50
N VAL A 4 -35.39 -14.03 15.23
CA VAL A 4 -34.47 -15.01 15.84
C VAL A 4 -34.10 -16.14 14.86
N HIS A 5 -34.85 -16.30 13.77
CA HIS A 5 -34.71 -17.48 12.90
C HIS A 5 -33.64 -17.31 11.80
N ARG A 6 -33.21 -16.07 11.48
CA ARG A 6 -32.15 -15.84 10.49
C ARG A 6 -30.73 -15.95 11.06
N PHE A 7 -30.56 -15.68 12.35
CA PHE A 7 -29.27 -15.86 13.03
C PHE A 7 -28.95 -17.33 13.32
N LEU A 8 -29.97 -18.17 13.53
CA LEU A 8 -29.77 -19.59 13.79
C LEU A 8 -29.21 -20.34 12.57
N ALA A 9 -29.56 -19.92 11.35
CA ALA A 9 -29.12 -20.57 10.11
C ALA A 9 -27.64 -20.33 9.76
N LEU A 10 -27.05 -19.21 10.19
CA LEU A 10 -25.61 -18.96 10.00
C LEU A 10 -24.74 -19.72 11.01
N ILE A 11 -25.26 -19.94 12.23
CA ILE A 11 -24.54 -20.68 13.28
C ILE A 11 -24.54 -22.18 12.98
N THR A 12 -25.59 -22.73 12.38
CA THR A 12 -25.62 -24.14 11.96
C THR A 12 -24.71 -24.43 10.76
N LEU A 13 -24.45 -23.46 9.88
CA LEU A 13 -23.48 -23.63 8.79
C LEU A 13 -22.03 -23.63 9.31
N PHE A 14 -21.74 -22.89 10.38
CA PHE A 14 -20.43 -22.89 11.04
C PHE A 14 -20.16 -24.12 11.92
N LEU A 15 -21.21 -24.81 12.41
CA LEU A 15 -21.05 -26.03 13.22
C LEU A 15 -20.92 -27.33 12.40
N ALA A 16 -21.15 -27.28 11.08
CA ALA A 16 -21.03 -28.46 10.21
C ALA A 16 -19.60 -28.68 9.67
N THR A 17 -18.69 -27.71 9.80
CA THR A 17 -17.28 -27.90 9.51
C THR A 17 -16.60 -28.55 10.71
N ARG A 18 -16.51 -29.88 10.71
CA ARG A 18 -15.63 -30.59 11.66
C ARG A 18 -14.22 -29.99 11.52
N PRO A 19 -13.56 -29.57 12.60
CA PRO A 19 -12.13 -29.36 12.54
C PRO A 19 -11.53 -30.75 12.32
N VAL A 20 -11.07 -31.03 11.10
CA VAL A 20 -10.06 -32.07 10.94
C VAL A 20 -8.85 -31.51 11.66
N LEU A 21 -8.66 -31.96 12.90
CA LEU A 21 -7.41 -31.81 13.63
C LEU A 21 -6.36 -32.62 12.87
N MET A 22 -5.83 -32.02 11.80
CA MET A 22 -4.53 -32.43 11.28
C MET A 22 -3.54 -32.03 12.36
N ALA A 23 -3.10 -33.01 13.15
CA ALA A 23 -1.84 -32.87 13.85
C ALA A 23 -0.80 -32.52 12.77
N GLN A 24 -0.34 -31.28 12.76
CA GLN A 24 0.80 -30.88 11.96
C GLN A 24 2.01 -31.54 12.62
N ASP A 25 2.36 -32.72 12.14
CA ASP A 25 3.71 -33.26 12.30
C ASP A 25 4.60 -32.28 11.53
N GLU A 26 5.12 -31.27 12.24
CA GLU A 26 5.84 -30.12 11.68
C GLU A 26 7.24 -30.58 11.25
N SER A 27 7.28 -31.40 10.20
CA SER A 27 8.40 -31.37 9.28
C SER A 27 8.38 -29.99 8.64
N GLU A 28 9.44 -29.20 8.85
CA GLU A 28 9.54 -27.90 8.20
C GLU A 28 9.25 -28.06 6.70
N PRO A 29 8.32 -27.29 6.12
CA PRO A 29 7.99 -27.42 4.72
C PRO A 29 9.27 -27.22 3.91
N SER A 30 9.60 -28.21 3.08
CA SER A 30 10.82 -28.15 2.27
C SER A 30 10.84 -26.85 1.45
N PRO A 31 11.98 -26.15 1.36
CA PRO A 31 12.08 -24.88 0.67
C PRO A 31 11.48 -24.95 -0.74
N ILE A 32 10.59 -24.01 -1.07
CA ILE A 32 9.93 -23.99 -2.38
C ILE A 32 10.98 -23.61 -3.42
N THR A 33 11.46 -24.60 -4.15
CA THR A 33 12.45 -24.37 -5.21
C THR A 33 11.74 -23.97 -6.50
N LEU A 34 11.86 -22.70 -6.88
CA LEU A 34 11.27 -22.15 -8.11
C LEU A 34 12.34 -21.32 -8.83
N GLY A 35 12.54 -21.58 -10.13
CA GLY A 35 13.49 -20.83 -10.96
C GLY A 35 14.96 -20.94 -10.51
N GLY A 36 15.33 -22.02 -9.81
CA GLY A 36 16.67 -22.21 -9.24
C GLY A 36 16.93 -21.43 -7.95
N PHE A 37 15.91 -20.80 -7.38
CA PHE A 37 15.95 -20.19 -6.05
C PHE A 37 15.20 -21.06 -5.06
N GLN A 38 15.73 -21.17 -3.85
CA GLN A 38 15.00 -21.59 -2.67
C GLN A 38 14.22 -20.37 -2.16
N ASN A 39 12.90 -20.43 -2.26
CA ASN A 39 12.04 -19.29 -1.97
C ASN A 39 11.34 -19.47 -0.64
N GLN A 40 11.27 -18.38 0.11
CA GLN A 40 10.48 -18.25 1.31
C GLN A 40 9.76 -16.91 1.29
N GLY A 41 8.60 -16.85 1.92
CA GLY A 41 7.84 -15.62 1.94
C GLY A 41 6.55 -15.74 2.72
N ALA A 42 5.92 -14.60 2.90
CA ALA A 42 4.62 -14.48 3.54
C ALA A 42 3.81 -13.42 2.80
N VAL A 43 2.51 -13.66 2.74
CA VAL A 43 1.54 -12.70 2.22
C VAL A 43 0.41 -12.56 3.23
N THR A 44 0.06 -11.32 3.54
CA THR A 44 -1.05 -10.96 4.40
C THR A 44 -2.06 -10.19 3.58
N LEU A 45 -3.19 -10.83 3.33
CA LEU A 45 -4.34 -10.24 2.66
C LEU A 45 -5.40 -9.87 3.71
N GLY A 46 -6.17 -8.84 3.43
CA GLY A 46 -7.27 -8.43 4.28
C GLY A 46 -8.40 -7.78 3.50
N TYR A 47 -9.53 -7.60 4.18
CA TYR A 47 -10.62 -6.78 3.69
C TYR A 47 -10.95 -5.74 4.76
N ARG A 48 -11.01 -4.46 4.37
CA ARG A 48 -11.42 -3.38 5.27
C ARG A 48 -12.89 -3.04 5.05
N PHE A 49 -13.68 -3.21 6.09
CA PHE A 49 -15.00 -2.61 6.21
C PHE A 49 -14.85 -1.19 6.76
N ALA A 50 -15.52 -0.21 6.15
CA ALA A 50 -15.57 1.15 6.67
C ALA A 50 -16.98 1.72 6.45
N ASP A 51 -17.54 2.30 7.51
CA ASP A 51 -18.76 3.10 7.49
C ASP A 51 -18.35 4.53 7.89
N ILE A 52 -18.19 5.39 6.89
CA ILE A 52 -17.73 6.78 7.08
C ILE A 52 -18.98 7.65 7.23
N LYS A 53 -19.15 8.24 8.42
CA LYS A 53 -20.23 9.17 8.73
C LYS A 53 -19.71 10.59 8.75
N GLY A 54 -20.55 11.56 8.39
CA GLY A 54 -20.19 12.97 8.34
C GLY A 54 -19.48 13.35 7.05
N TYR A 55 -18.51 14.27 7.14
CA TYR A 55 -17.85 14.85 5.96
C TYR A 55 -16.71 13.94 5.47
N GLN A 56 -16.98 13.16 4.42
CA GLN A 56 -16.03 12.18 3.87
C GLN A 56 -14.66 12.79 3.47
N PRO A 57 -14.56 13.99 2.89
CA PRO A 57 -13.25 14.55 2.55
C PRO A 57 -12.36 14.83 3.76
N GLN A 58 -12.95 15.16 4.92
CA GLN A 58 -12.20 15.27 6.18
C GLN A 58 -11.67 13.90 6.63
N PHE A 59 -12.44 12.82 6.48
CA PHE A 59 -11.95 11.47 6.75
C PHE A 59 -10.77 11.09 5.84
N LEU A 60 -10.85 11.43 4.54
CA LEU A 60 -9.76 11.20 3.59
C LEU A 60 -8.53 12.04 3.93
N GLN A 61 -8.70 13.28 4.35
CA GLN A 61 -7.59 14.14 4.78
C GLN A 61 -6.88 13.61 6.03
N LEU A 62 -7.63 13.06 7.00
CA LEU A 62 -7.06 12.64 8.29
C LEU A 62 -6.55 11.19 8.29
N PHE A 63 -7.22 10.28 7.57
CA PHE A 63 -6.97 8.85 7.66
C PHE A 63 -6.71 8.18 6.31
N ASP A 64 -7.50 8.54 5.28
CA ASP A 64 -7.46 7.91 3.94
C ASP A 64 -7.46 6.36 3.95
N LEU A 65 -8.20 5.77 4.88
CA LEU A 65 -8.32 4.32 4.95
C LEU A 65 -9.49 3.86 4.08
N GLN A 66 -9.17 3.42 2.86
CA GLN A 66 -10.17 2.96 1.90
C GLN A 66 -10.75 1.61 2.30
N LYS A 67 -12.05 1.43 2.04
CA LYS A 67 -12.73 0.13 2.16
C LYS A 67 -12.33 -0.77 0.99
N GLY A 68 -12.30 -2.08 1.21
CA GLY A 68 -12.04 -3.06 0.16
C GLY A 68 -10.93 -4.05 0.49
N PHE A 69 -10.56 -4.84 -0.52
CA PHE A 69 -9.45 -5.78 -0.42
C PHE A 69 -8.12 -5.05 -0.36
N ARG A 70 -7.22 -5.53 0.49
CA ARG A 70 -5.89 -4.99 0.66
C ARG A 70 -4.85 -6.10 0.79
N LEU A 71 -3.69 -5.84 0.21
CA LEU A 71 -2.46 -6.53 0.54
C LEU A 71 -1.78 -5.69 1.62
N GLN A 72 -1.92 -6.17 2.85
CA GLN A 72 -1.40 -5.53 4.05
C GLN A 72 0.12 -5.58 4.01
N ASP A 73 0.67 -6.78 3.82
CA ASP A 73 2.10 -7.03 3.72
C ASP A 73 2.36 -8.21 2.76
N PHE A 74 3.40 -8.09 1.96
CA PHE A 74 3.93 -9.15 1.10
C PHE A 74 5.45 -9.10 1.23
N ASN A 75 6.06 -10.24 1.52
CA ASN A 75 7.50 -10.38 1.57
C ASN A 75 7.87 -11.71 0.92
N MET A 76 8.79 -11.66 -0.02
CA MET A 76 9.34 -12.83 -0.68
C MET A 76 10.85 -12.67 -0.75
N PHE A 77 11.56 -13.73 -0.42
CA PHE A 77 13.00 -13.83 -0.52
C PHE A 77 13.35 -15.11 -1.25
N GLY A 78 14.33 -15.03 -2.12
CA GLY A 78 14.87 -16.21 -2.77
C GLY A 78 16.40 -16.18 -2.80
N GLU A 79 16.99 -17.33 -2.56
CA GLU A 79 18.43 -17.55 -2.60
C GLU A 79 18.74 -18.74 -3.51
N SER A 80 19.67 -18.58 -4.43
CA SER A 80 20.13 -19.66 -5.29
C SER A 80 21.47 -20.18 -4.82
N GLU A 81 21.72 -21.47 -5.05
CA GLU A 81 23.04 -22.04 -4.84
C GLU A 81 24.12 -21.29 -5.65
N PRO A 82 25.30 -21.04 -5.05
CA PRO A 82 26.36 -20.28 -5.71
C PRO A 82 26.73 -20.83 -7.09
N GLY A 83 26.66 -19.96 -8.11
CA GLY A 83 27.05 -20.31 -9.48
C GLY A 83 26.00 -21.08 -10.29
N VAL A 84 24.83 -21.39 -9.72
CA VAL A 84 23.75 -22.07 -10.44
C VAL A 84 22.94 -21.09 -11.29
N ASN A 85 22.58 -19.93 -10.73
CA ASN A 85 21.76 -18.95 -11.44
C ASN A 85 22.64 -17.93 -12.19
N PRO A 86 22.50 -17.78 -13.53
CA PRO A 86 23.32 -16.85 -14.30
C PRO A 86 22.96 -15.37 -14.05
N PHE A 87 21.77 -15.06 -13.55
CA PHE A 87 21.29 -13.69 -13.41
C PHE A 87 21.48 -13.12 -12.01
N ALA A 88 21.09 -13.84 -10.95
CA ALA A 88 21.12 -13.34 -9.58
C ALA A 88 21.35 -14.47 -8.57
N ASP A 89 22.05 -14.18 -7.48
CA ASP A 89 22.25 -15.13 -6.38
C ASP A 89 21.16 -14.96 -5.31
N THR A 90 20.69 -13.74 -5.09
CA THR A 90 19.57 -13.47 -4.19
C THR A 90 18.64 -12.42 -4.77
N TYR A 91 17.38 -12.50 -4.35
CA TYR A 91 16.42 -11.42 -4.54
C TYR A 91 15.51 -11.30 -3.33
N SER A 92 14.98 -10.09 -3.12
CA SER A 92 13.91 -9.83 -2.16
C SER A 92 12.89 -8.89 -2.77
N LEU A 93 11.62 -9.21 -2.58
CA LEU A 93 10.50 -8.37 -2.98
C LEU A 93 9.62 -8.15 -1.76
N SER A 94 9.42 -6.89 -1.40
CA SER A 94 8.48 -6.51 -0.35
C SER A 94 7.48 -5.49 -0.88
N ALA A 95 6.25 -5.58 -0.40
CA ALA A 95 5.23 -4.58 -0.64
C ALA A 95 4.29 -4.48 0.57
N SER A 96 3.79 -3.29 0.84
CA SER A 96 2.88 -3.06 1.97
C SER A 96 1.84 -2.00 1.66
N GLY A 97 0.69 -2.14 2.30
CA GLY A 97 -0.41 -1.17 2.24
C GLY A 97 -1.08 -1.02 0.87
N LEU A 98 -0.92 -1.98 -0.04
CA LEU A 98 -1.56 -1.94 -1.36
C LEU A 98 -3.07 -2.16 -1.22
N GLY A 99 -3.87 -1.37 -1.96
CA GLY A 99 -5.31 -1.57 -2.05
C GLY A 99 -6.14 -0.80 -1.01
N GLY A 100 -5.59 0.22 -0.35
CA GLY A 100 -6.41 1.13 0.44
C GLY A 100 -5.75 1.84 1.60
N ASP A 101 -4.42 1.82 1.70
CA ASP A 101 -3.71 2.62 2.68
C ASP A 101 -3.14 3.89 2.02
N PRO A 102 -2.96 4.98 2.79
CA PRO A 102 -2.47 6.26 2.27
C PRO A 102 -1.04 6.21 1.72
N PHE A 103 -0.22 5.30 2.25
CA PHE A 103 1.22 5.25 2.00
C PHE A 103 1.69 3.87 1.55
N PRO A 104 1.25 3.36 0.39
CA PRO A 104 1.70 2.07 -0.07
C PRO A 104 3.16 2.13 -0.49
N THR A 105 3.89 1.04 -0.27
CA THR A 105 5.30 0.91 -0.63
C THR A 105 5.58 -0.41 -1.31
N ALA A 106 6.63 -0.44 -2.13
CA ALA A 106 7.19 -1.65 -2.68
C ALA A 106 8.70 -1.48 -2.86
N GLN A 107 9.45 -2.55 -2.60
CA GLN A 107 10.89 -2.60 -2.81
C GLN A 107 11.26 -3.94 -3.44
N LEU A 108 12.09 -3.87 -4.48
CA LEU A 108 12.75 -5.01 -5.07
C LEU A 108 14.25 -4.85 -4.87
N THR A 109 14.91 -5.88 -4.34
CA THR A 109 16.37 -5.99 -4.35
C THR A 109 16.76 -7.24 -5.11
N VAL A 110 17.76 -7.15 -5.97
CA VAL A 110 18.36 -8.27 -6.68
C VAL A 110 19.85 -8.13 -6.57
N SER A 111 20.55 -9.20 -6.22
CA SER A 111 22.01 -9.15 -6.12
C SER A 111 22.65 -10.37 -6.72
N LYS A 112 23.86 -10.16 -7.25
CA LYS A 112 24.75 -11.24 -7.64
C LYS A 112 26.10 -11.01 -6.99
N ASN A 113 26.54 -12.00 -6.23
CA ASN A 113 27.72 -11.92 -5.39
C ASN A 113 28.93 -11.49 -6.22
N LYS A 114 29.64 -10.47 -5.71
CA LYS A 114 30.81 -9.85 -6.36
C LYS A 114 30.58 -9.25 -7.76
N LEU A 115 29.35 -9.19 -8.28
CA LEU A 115 29.05 -8.61 -9.59
C LEU A 115 28.19 -7.36 -9.47
N TYR A 116 27.04 -7.44 -8.81
CA TYR A 116 26.18 -6.26 -8.70
C TYR A 116 25.19 -6.32 -7.54
N ASN A 117 24.69 -5.15 -7.18
CA ASN A 117 23.50 -4.95 -6.36
C ASN A 117 22.54 -4.02 -7.08
N PHE A 118 21.27 -4.41 -7.18
CA PHE A 118 20.23 -3.61 -7.78
C PHE A 118 19.07 -3.46 -6.79
N ARG A 119 18.61 -2.24 -6.57
CA ARG A 119 17.48 -1.93 -5.70
C ARG A 119 16.53 -0.97 -6.39
N VAL A 120 15.26 -1.31 -6.39
CA VAL A 120 14.18 -0.42 -6.84
C VAL A 120 13.27 -0.17 -5.66
N ASN A 121 12.96 1.10 -5.42
CA ASN A 121 11.95 1.49 -4.45
C ASN A 121 10.83 2.25 -5.14
N TRP A 122 9.61 1.94 -4.74
CA TRP A 122 8.42 2.68 -5.09
C TRP A 122 7.65 3.01 -3.81
N ARG A 123 7.22 4.25 -3.69
CA ARG A 123 6.27 4.68 -2.66
C ARG A 123 5.28 5.64 -3.26
N GLN A 124 4.07 5.64 -2.72
CA GLN A 124 3.03 6.58 -3.11
C GLN A 124 2.44 7.23 -1.86
N SER A 125 1.94 8.45 -2.02
CA SER A 125 1.22 9.19 -0.99
C SER A 125 0.00 9.82 -1.63
N TYR A 126 -1.17 9.56 -1.07
CA TYR A 126 -2.36 10.32 -1.38
C TYR A 126 -2.41 11.58 -0.51
N TYR A 127 -2.91 12.65 -1.08
CA TYR A 127 -3.09 13.91 -0.39
C TYR A 127 -4.48 14.46 -0.72
N TYR A 128 -5.30 14.58 0.32
CA TYR A 128 -6.62 15.17 0.24
C TYR A 128 -6.65 16.43 1.09
N TRP A 129 -7.08 17.52 0.47
CA TRP A 129 -7.45 18.73 1.20
C TRP A 129 -8.76 19.23 0.62
N ASN A 130 -9.80 19.02 1.40
CA ASN A 130 -11.09 19.60 1.13
C ASN A 130 -11.74 19.81 2.49
N GLN A 131 -11.64 21.04 2.98
CA GLN A 131 -12.20 21.43 4.26
C GLN A 131 -13.61 21.96 4.04
N ASN A 132 -14.55 21.47 4.84
CA ASN A 132 -15.89 22.04 4.89
C ASN A 132 -15.80 23.33 5.71
N ASP A 133 -15.46 24.44 5.05
CA ASP A 133 -15.30 25.75 5.69
C ASP A 133 -16.65 26.42 6.01
N ARG A 134 -17.64 25.64 6.46
CA ARG A 134 -18.83 26.18 7.15
C ARG A 134 -18.45 26.67 8.55
N VAL A 135 -17.38 27.47 8.65
CA VAL A 135 -17.10 28.26 9.83
C VAL A 135 -18.23 29.27 9.94
N VAL A 136 -19.05 29.11 10.97
CA VAL A 136 -19.99 30.15 11.38
C VAL A 136 -19.13 31.32 11.82
N LEU A 137 -19.07 32.37 11.00
CA LEU A 137 -18.42 33.60 11.39
C LEU A 137 -19.13 34.17 12.62
N PRO A 138 -18.44 34.90 13.52
CA PRO A 138 -19.06 35.51 14.71
C PRO A 138 -20.31 36.36 14.42
N LEU A 139 -20.50 36.77 13.17
CA LEU A 139 -21.63 37.54 12.65
C LEU A 139 -22.78 36.70 12.08
N GLY A 140 -22.75 35.37 12.20
CA GLY A 140 -23.80 34.47 11.70
C GLY A 140 -23.87 34.32 10.17
N LEU A 141 -22.97 34.97 9.44
CA LEU A 141 -22.85 34.83 8.00
C LEU A 141 -22.08 33.55 7.65
N ALA A 142 -22.77 32.57 7.08
CA ALA A 142 -22.13 31.48 6.36
C ALA A 142 -21.75 32.00 4.96
N GLY A 143 -20.47 32.03 4.59
CA GLY A 143 -20.13 32.46 3.22
C GLY A 143 -18.71 32.88 2.92
N LEU A 144 -17.72 32.67 3.79
CA LEU A 144 -16.32 32.76 3.40
C LEU A 144 -15.74 31.34 3.43
N THR A 145 -15.63 30.72 2.26
CA THR A 145 -14.94 29.45 2.10
C THR A 145 -13.73 29.71 1.20
N SER A 146 -12.56 29.19 1.55
CA SER A 146 -11.40 29.25 0.64
C SER A 146 -11.43 28.11 -0.37
N ASN A 147 -12.59 27.45 -0.52
CA ASN A 147 -12.81 26.10 -1.06
C ASN A 147 -11.59 25.57 -1.81
N HIS A 148 -10.83 24.72 -1.13
CA HIS A 148 -9.77 23.94 -1.73
C HIS A 148 -10.34 22.55 -2.00
N ASP A 149 -10.23 22.07 -3.23
CA ASP A 149 -10.56 20.69 -3.57
C ASP A 149 -9.32 20.05 -4.20
N TRP A 150 -8.42 19.62 -3.32
CA TRP A 150 -7.17 18.99 -3.69
C TRP A 150 -7.28 17.50 -3.46
N ALA A 151 -7.03 16.75 -4.52
CA ALA A 151 -6.93 15.31 -4.50
C ALA A 151 -5.75 14.94 -5.39
N THR A 152 -4.58 14.86 -4.79
CA THR A 152 -3.34 14.56 -5.51
C THR A 152 -2.70 13.25 -5.06
N VAL A 153 -1.95 12.66 -5.97
CA VAL A 153 -1.21 11.42 -5.74
C VAL A 153 0.24 11.68 -6.10
N ARG A 154 1.09 11.67 -5.07
CA ARG A 154 2.52 11.79 -5.23
C ARG A 154 3.16 10.41 -5.28
N LYS A 155 3.87 10.12 -6.36
CA LYS A 155 4.63 8.87 -6.53
C LYS A 155 6.11 9.18 -6.50
N PHE A 156 6.87 8.35 -5.80
CA PHE A 156 8.31 8.43 -5.73
C PHE A 156 8.88 7.09 -6.16
N GLY A 157 9.76 7.12 -7.15
CA GLY A 157 10.47 5.96 -7.66
C GLY A 157 11.97 6.20 -7.57
N SER A 158 12.71 5.17 -7.17
CA SER A 158 14.17 5.18 -7.22
C SER A 158 14.69 3.84 -7.75
N ALA A 159 15.80 3.90 -8.47
CA ALA A 159 16.56 2.73 -8.89
C ALA A 159 18.04 2.98 -8.58
N ASP A 160 18.62 2.11 -7.77
CA ASP A 160 20.01 2.11 -7.36
C ASP A 160 20.69 0.88 -7.95
N PHE A 161 21.77 1.08 -8.69
CA PHE A 161 22.58 0.01 -9.25
C PHE A 161 24.04 0.20 -8.86
N THR A 162 24.60 -0.79 -8.18
CA THR A 162 26.02 -0.86 -7.84
C THR A 162 26.65 -1.99 -8.65
N LEU A 163 27.61 -1.66 -9.50
CA LEU A 163 28.43 -2.64 -10.22
C LEU A 163 29.76 -2.84 -9.47
N HIS A 164 30.13 -4.09 -9.23
CA HIS A 164 31.38 -4.47 -8.58
C HIS A 164 32.40 -4.84 -9.65
N ALA A 165 33.24 -3.89 -10.04
CA ALA A 165 34.27 -4.13 -11.05
C ALA A 165 35.41 -4.99 -10.47
N THR A 166 35.74 -4.78 -9.20
CA THR A 166 36.67 -5.63 -8.43
C THR A 166 36.20 -5.70 -6.97
N ASN A 167 36.92 -6.43 -6.11
CA ASN A 167 36.63 -6.44 -4.67
C ASN A 167 36.74 -5.05 -4.01
N ASN A 168 37.50 -4.12 -4.63
CA ASN A 168 37.81 -2.80 -4.08
C ASN A 168 37.26 -1.63 -4.91
N LEU A 169 36.81 -1.87 -6.15
CA LEU A 169 36.28 -0.85 -7.05
C LEU A 169 34.80 -1.09 -7.34
N ARG A 170 33.98 -0.08 -7.09
CA ARG A 170 32.53 -0.11 -7.31
C ARG A 170 32.06 1.13 -8.04
N PHE A 171 31.11 0.96 -8.96
CA PHE A 171 30.43 2.05 -9.66
C PHE A 171 28.97 2.10 -9.19
N ASN A 172 28.49 3.29 -8.81
CA ASN A 172 27.13 3.49 -8.32
C ASN A 172 26.36 4.38 -9.28
N PHE A 173 25.17 3.91 -9.66
CA PHE A 173 24.23 4.63 -10.51
C PHE A 173 22.92 4.77 -9.76
N ASN A 174 22.45 5.99 -9.60
CA ASN A 174 21.18 6.29 -8.96
C ASN A 174 20.28 7.03 -9.95
N TYR A 175 19.02 6.61 -9.99
CA TYR A 175 17.94 7.35 -10.63
C TYR A 175 16.84 7.59 -9.60
N TYR A 176 16.36 8.82 -9.52
CA TYR A 176 15.24 9.20 -8.66
C TYR A 176 14.25 10.05 -9.45
N ARG A 177 12.97 9.69 -9.37
CA ARG A 177 11.89 10.46 -9.97
C ARG A 177 10.73 10.62 -9.01
N THR A 178 10.21 11.82 -8.96
CA THR A 178 8.94 12.12 -8.31
C THR A 178 7.95 12.58 -9.36
N THR A 179 6.70 12.14 -9.25
CA THR A 179 5.59 12.69 -10.01
C THR A 179 4.47 13.06 -9.06
N ASP A 180 3.75 14.11 -9.41
CA ASP A 180 2.53 14.53 -8.72
C ASP A 180 1.45 14.70 -9.78
N SER A 181 0.24 14.26 -9.47
CA SER A 181 -0.89 14.26 -10.39
C SER A 181 -2.19 14.33 -9.61
N GLY A 182 -3.14 15.10 -10.09
CA GLY A 182 -4.45 15.23 -9.47
C GLY A 182 -5.01 16.64 -9.61
N THR A 183 -6.09 16.90 -8.89
CA THR A 183 -6.74 18.21 -8.86
C THR A 183 -6.14 19.08 -7.76
N LEU A 184 -5.98 20.36 -8.06
CA LEU A 184 -5.54 21.39 -7.12
C LEU A 184 -6.46 22.61 -7.25
N PHE A 185 -7.77 22.39 -7.20
CA PHE A 185 -8.72 23.49 -7.34
C PHE A 185 -8.63 24.37 -6.10
N THR A 186 -8.43 25.66 -6.33
CA THR A 186 -8.36 26.67 -5.30
C THR A 186 -9.22 27.84 -5.73
N THR A 187 -10.07 28.32 -4.82
CA THR A 187 -10.86 29.51 -5.09
C THR A 187 -9.94 30.73 -4.96
N ARG A 188 -9.91 31.60 -5.98
CA ARG A 188 -9.02 32.79 -6.01
C ARG A 188 -9.54 33.97 -5.17
N ALA A 189 -10.80 33.92 -4.77
CA ALA A 189 -11.47 34.89 -3.91
C ALA A 189 -12.47 34.14 -3.01
N PRO A 190 -12.91 34.73 -1.89
CA PRO A 190 -14.02 34.15 -1.13
C PRO A 190 -15.25 34.03 -2.02
N ASP A 191 -15.76 32.81 -2.19
CA ASP A 191 -16.99 32.58 -2.96
C ASP A 191 -18.20 32.79 -2.04
N PHE A 192 -19.12 33.64 -2.49
CA PHE A 192 -20.38 33.91 -1.81
C PHE A 192 -21.49 33.15 -2.52
N PHE A 193 -22.44 32.59 -1.77
CA PHE A 193 -23.61 31.92 -2.35
C PHE A 193 -24.31 32.81 -3.40
N GLY A 194 -24.31 32.39 -4.66
CA GLY A 194 -24.93 33.12 -5.78
C GLY A 194 -23.97 33.86 -6.71
N SER A 195 -22.65 33.69 -6.56
CA SER A 195 -21.67 34.16 -7.55
C SER A 195 -21.88 33.47 -8.91
N PRO A 196 -21.90 34.22 -10.03
CA PRO A 196 -21.94 33.62 -11.36
C PRO A 196 -20.60 32.94 -11.63
N GLY A 197 -20.59 31.61 -11.55
CA GLY A 197 -19.51 30.77 -12.09
C GLY A 197 -19.53 30.72 -13.61
#